data_AF-A0A3A8GJ49-F1
#
_entry.id   AF-A0A3A8GJ49-F1
#
_cell.length_a   1.000
_cell.length_b   1.000
_cell.length_c   1.000
_cell.angle_alpha   90.00
_cell.angle_beta   90.00
_cell.angle_gamma   90.00
#
_symmetry.space_group_name_H-M   'P 1'
#
loop_
_entity.id
_entity.type
_entity.pdbx_description
1 polymer ?
#
loop_
_entity_poly.entity_id
_entity_poly.type
_entity_poly.pdbx_seq_one_letter_code
_entity_poly.pdbx_strand_id
1 'polypeptide(L)'
;MAGRREPLDEEQRALHDSWDTVLRTVGRVVLSTVLIWGVCSALRYGVHATSDVLLAFASGQSAWWAPLVLAGVLLLGGLLRGVLNRRPGWSDVASDGVNVALHNYHITYEDSADDPRPRYSRPALRLAFRKAVATLLTLGSGASGGLEGPVVLVGESLGAGVARLTRARSEHTLRTCQLAGIAAAVGTLLNAPFAAALFALEVVYGNRIVYRKLAYCLLAGIIAYALNNRFLGFKPIFVAPPHAHTYTLGEYGLTALVAVAVSAPIALLFGLSMLHTRKVVERASPLLRGAMGALCTVLVAGGLYYGVGMDFRHVLGMGEYTIARLLTGASGTLSLWWYLLLIVGGKLLTTSFTVQSGGSAGMLIPSMVLGGVSGAATAQLLASLTGTGPADVTVFVVVGIASALVAVVGVPLAAIALVLEVFGSAYGPPAVLACCVTYVLTLRLSVYNEQRRVRAVAAEPVAET
;
A
#
# COMPACT_ATOMS: atom_id res chain seq x y z
N MET A 1 -7.71 46.06 4.55
CA MET A 1 -6.39 45.67 4.04
C MET A 1 -5.66 44.80 5.07
N ALA A 2 -6.09 43.56 5.23
CA ALA A 2 -5.33 42.53 5.94
C ALA A 2 -4.97 41.50 4.88
N GLY A 3 -3.73 41.54 4.39
CA GLY A 3 -3.25 40.56 3.41
C GLY A 3 -3.42 39.16 3.99
N ARG A 4 -4.16 38.30 3.28
CA ARG A 4 -4.11 36.85 3.49
C ARG A 4 -2.62 36.47 3.33
N ARG A 5 -1.94 36.22 4.45
CA ARG A 5 -0.59 35.65 4.43
C ARG A 5 -0.69 34.34 3.66
N GLU A 6 0.04 34.23 2.55
CA GLU A 6 0.16 32.97 1.84
C GLU A 6 0.59 31.89 2.83
N PRO A 7 -0.05 30.70 2.84
CA PRO A 7 0.33 29.60 3.72
C PRO A 7 1.64 28.92 3.27
N LEU A 8 2.51 29.62 2.55
CA LEU A 8 3.57 29.07 1.69
C LEU A 8 4.96 29.58 2.06
N ASP A 9 5.29 29.54 3.34
CA ASP A 9 6.65 29.81 3.76
C ASP A 9 7.20 28.78 4.77
N GLU A 10 7.00 27.48 4.48
CA GLU A 10 7.71 26.45 5.24
C GLU A 10 9.22 26.46 4.91
N GLU A 11 9.61 26.72 3.66
CA GLU A 11 11.00 26.68 3.22
C GLU A 11 11.82 27.91 3.65
N GLN A 12 11.29 29.14 3.65
CA GLN A 12 12.04 30.30 4.17
C GLN A 12 12.02 30.32 5.71
N ARG A 13 10.97 29.80 6.38
CA ARG A 13 11.04 29.50 7.83
C ARG A 13 12.18 28.52 8.17
N ALA A 14 12.55 27.61 7.26
CA ALA A 14 13.65 26.66 7.46
C ALA A 14 15.02 27.31 7.57
N LEU A 15 15.26 28.37 6.80
CA LEU A 15 16.51 29.12 6.82
C LEU A 15 16.74 29.84 8.16
N HIS A 16 15.68 29.98 8.96
CA HIS A 16 15.70 30.62 10.27
C HIS A 16 15.66 29.63 11.45
N ASP A 17 15.57 28.30 11.20
CA ASP A 17 15.62 27.31 12.28
C ASP A 17 17.03 27.27 12.90
N SER A 18 17.12 27.39 14.22
CA SER A 18 18.40 27.20 14.92
C SER A 18 18.90 25.75 14.81
N TRP A 19 20.22 25.54 14.82
CA TRP A 19 20.82 24.20 14.81
C TRP A 19 20.28 23.31 15.94
N ASP A 20 19.98 23.87 17.11
CA ASP A 20 19.35 23.13 18.21
C ASP A 20 17.96 22.59 17.88
N THR A 21 17.21 23.31 17.05
CA THR A 21 15.87 22.90 16.61
C THR A 21 15.97 21.77 15.59
N VAL A 22 16.94 21.86 14.67
CA VAL A 22 17.26 20.82 13.71
C VAL A 22 17.70 19.54 14.43
N LEU A 23 18.69 19.63 15.33
CA LEU A 23 19.21 18.49 16.11
C LEU A 23 18.12 17.82 16.95
N ARG A 24 17.25 18.60 17.61
CA ARG A 24 16.11 18.05 18.35
C ARG A 24 15.11 17.34 17.44
N THR A 25 14.88 17.85 16.24
CA THR A 25 13.98 17.22 15.27
C THR A 25 14.59 15.91 14.74
N VAL A 26 15.88 15.92 14.38
CA VAL A 26 16.63 14.71 14.00
C VAL A 26 16.58 13.67 15.10
N GLY A 27 16.86 14.04 16.35
CA GLY A 27 16.81 13.11 17.50
C GLY A 27 15.42 12.48 17.69
N ARG A 28 14.35 13.26 17.51
CA ARG A 28 12.97 12.75 17.54
C ARG A 28 12.68 11.79 16.39
N VAL A 29 13.13 12.11 15.18
CA VAL A 29 12.98 11.25 14.01
C VAL A 29 13.68 9.92 14.24
N VAL A 30 14.95 9.93 14.66
CA VAL A 30 15.72 8.70 14.98
C VAL A 30 14.97 7.86 16.03
N LEU A 31 14.55 8.47 17.14
CA LEU A 31 13.82 7.77 18.21
C LEU A 31 12.51 7.16 17.69
N SER A 32 11.73 7.91 16.93
CA SER A 32 10.47 7.43 16.36
C SER A 32 10.69 6.28 15.39
N THR A 33 11.72 6.36 14.55
CA THR A 33 12.04 5.33 13.56
C THR A 33 12.40 4.01 14.20
N VAL A 34 13.24 4.00 15.24
CA VAL A 34 13.62 2.76 15.96
C VAL A 34 12.39 2.09 16.57
N LEU A 35 11.51 2.87 17.20
CA LEU A 35 10.29 2.36 17.81
C LEU A 35 9.30 1.83 16.76
N ILE A 36 9.10 2.56 15.67
CA ILE A 36 8.22 2.17 14.57
C ILE A 36 8.74 0.92 13.88
N TRP A 37 10.05 0.85 13.62
CA TRP A 37 10.71 -0.33 13.07
C TRP A 37 10.43 -1.58 13.91
N GLY A 38 10.58 -1.50 15.24
CA GLY A 38 10.30 -2.62 16.13
C GLY A 38 8.85 -3.10 16.06
N VAL A 39 7.89 -2.16 16.10
CA VAL A 39 6.45 -2.48 16.03
C VAL A 39 6.06 -3.04 14.66
N CYS A 40 6.49 -2.41 13.57
CA CYS A 40 6.18 -2.83 12.21
C CYS A 40 6.85 -4.16 11.85
N SER A 41 8.08 -4.40 12.32
CA SER A 41 8.78 -5.69 12.13
C SER A 41 8.06 -6.82 12.86
N ALA A 42 7.66 -6.60 14.12
CA ALA A 42 6.90 -7.59 14.88
C ALA A 42 5.54 -7.90 14.23
N LEU A 43 4.84 -6.87 13.74
CA LEU A 43 3.58 -7.04 13.00
C LEU A 43 3.79 -7.81 11.69
N ARG A 44 4.81 -7.45 10.90
CA ARG A 44 5.16 -8.14 9.64
C ARG A 44 5.44 -9.62 9.89
N TYR A 45 6.29 -9.92 10.86
CA TYR A 45 6.64 -11.30 11.23
C TYR A 45 5.42 -12.08 11.70
N GLY A 46 4.61 -11.50 12.61
CA GLY A 46 3.40 -12.15 13.12
C GLY A 46 2.39 -12.47 12.02
N VAL A 47 2.15 -11.54 11.09
CA VAL A 47 1.23 -11.76 9.98
C VAL A 47 1.74 -12.85 9.04
N HIS A 48 3.00 -12.78 8.59
CA HIS A 48 3.56 -13.78 7.68
C HIS A 48 3.61 -15.17 8.31
N ALA A 49 4.06 -15.27 9.57
CA ALA A 49 4.16 -16.55 10.27
C ALA A 49 2.81 -17.26 10.37
N THR A 50 1.73 -16.54 10.64
CA THR A 50 0.40 -17.17 10.75
C THR A 50 -0.25 -17.37 9.38
N SER A 51 -0.17 -16.39 8.47
CA SER A 51 -0.82 -16.48 7.15
C SER A 51 -0.19 -17.56 6.28
N ASP A 52 1.14 -17.65 6.27
CA ASP A 52 1.85 -18.57 5.39
C ASP A 52 1.66 -20.02 5.84
N VAL A 53 1.67 -20.26 7.16
CA VAL A 53 1.36 -21.58 7.72
C VAL A 53 -0.07 -22.00 7.37
N LEU A 54 -1.05 -21.10 7.55
CA LEU A 54 -2.45 -21.42 7.23
C LEU A 54 -2.70 -21.68 5.75
N LEU A 55 -2.14 -20.85 4.87
CA LEU A 55 -2.31 -21.00 3.42
C LEU A 55 -1.52 -22.21 2.89
N ALA A 56 -0.31 -22.46 3.38
CA ALA A 56 0.46 -23.65 3.02
C ALA A 56 -0.23 -24.94 3.52
N PHE A 57 -0.83 -24.91 4.71
CA PHE A 57 -1.62 -26.02 5.23
C PHE A 57 -2.83 -26.33 4.34
N ALA A 58 -3.57 -25.30 3.94
CA ALA A 58 -4.75 -25.44 3.08
C ALA A 58 -4.42 -25.91 1.66
N SER A 59 -3.28 -25.47 1.10
CA SER A 59 -2.85 -25.84 -0.25
C SER A 59 -2.04 -27.15 -0.30
N GLY A 60 -1.42 -27.57 0.80
CA GLY A 60 -0.44 -28.66 0.83
C GLY A 60 -0.98 -30.04 1.21
N GLN A 61 -2.15 -30.13 1.85
CA GLN A 61 -2.75 -31.43 2.20
C GLN A 61 -3.70 -31.90 1.10
N SER A 62 -3.63 -33.18 0.71
CA SER A 62 -4.65 -33.80 -0.16
C SER A 62 -5.99 -34.03 0.56
N ALA A 63 -6.10 -33.59 1.81
CA ALA A 63 -7.25 -33.80 2.65
C ALA A 63 -8.36 -32.79 2.30
N TRP A 64 -9.54 -33.30 1.97
CA TRP A 64 -10.72 -32.51 1.60
C TRP A 64 -11.18 -31.51 2.68
N TRP A 65 -10.78 -31.71 3.93
CA TRP A 65 -11.16 -30.86 5.07
C TRP A 65 -10.21 -29.66 5.29
N ALA A 66 -9.00 -29.65 4.71
CA ALA A 66 -8.05 -28.57 4.94
C ALA A 66 -8.55 -27.19 4.47
N PRO A 67 -9.20 -27.05 3.29
CA PRO A 67 -9.85 -25.80 2.90
C PRO A 67 -11.00 -25.36 3.83
N LEU A 68 -11.70 -26.30 4.49
CA LEU A 68 -12.75 -25.99 5.45
C LEU A 68 -12.19 -25.38 6.74
N VAL A 69 -10.98 -25.78 7.16
CA VAL A 69 -10.28 -25.17 8.29
C VAL A 69 -9.91 -23.72 7.96
N LEU A 70 -9.36 -23.46 6.77
CA LEU A 70 -9.07 -22.11 6.32
C LEU A 70 -10.34 -21.24 6.29
N ALA A 71 -11.44 -21.78 5.76
CA ALA A 71 -12.74 -21.11 5.77
C ALA A 71 -13.22 -20.78 7.18
N GLY A 72 -13.13 -21.75 8.11
CA GLY A 72 -13.48 -21.56 9.51
C GLY A 72 -12.66 -20.46 10.20
N VAL A 73 -11.34 -20.42 9.96
CA VAL A 73 -10.44 -19.41 10.50
C VAL A 73 -10.76 -18.01 9.96
N LEU A 74 -11.01 -17.88 8.65
CA LEU A 74 -11.41 -16.61 8.03
C LEU A 74 -12.77 -16.11 8.57
N LEU A 75 -13.75 -16.99 8.71
CA LEU A 75 -15.07 -16.66 9.25
C LEU A 75 -14.99 -16.24 10.72
N LEU A 76 -14.24 -16.98 11.54
CA LEU A 76 -14.01 -16.64 12.94
C LEU A 76 -13.30 -15.28 13.07
N GLY A 77 -12.26 -15.04 12.26
CA GLY A 77 -11.59 -13.74 12.18
C GLY A 77 -12.54 -12.63 11.76
N GLY A 78 -13.45 -12.88 10.81
CA GLY A 78 -14.54 -11.98 10.43
C GLY A 78 -15.48 -11.63 11.57
N LEU A 79 -15.96 -12.64 12.31
CA LEU A 79 -16.85 -12.45 13.47
C LEU A 79 -16.17 -11.67 14.60
N LEU A 80 -14.94 -12.04 14.95
CA LEU A 80 -14.17 -11.36 15.99
C LEU A 80 -13.96 -9.88 15.66
N ARG A 81 -13.66 -9.56 14.39
CA ARG A 81 -13.56 -8.17 13.93
C ARG A 81 -14.90 -7.44 14.00
N GLY A 82 -16.00 -8.09 13.63
CA GLY A 82 -17.34 -7.54 13.78
C GLY A 82 -17.69 -7.19 15.23
N VAL A 83 -17.29 -8.03 16.18
CA VAL A 83 -17.43 -7.76 17.63
C VAL A 83 -16.53 -6.62 18.08
N LEU A 84 -15.25 -6.61 17.66
CA LEU A 84 -14.29 -5.58 18.03
C LEU A 84 -14.71 -4.20 17.50
N ASN A 85 -15.19 -4.10 16.27
CA ASN A 85 -15.59 -2.84 15.63
C ASN A 85 -16.77 -2.13 16.34
N ARG A 86 -17.51 -2.83 17.20
CA ARG A 86 -18.54 -2.19 18.07
C ARG A 86 -17.96 -1.52 19.31
N ARG A 87 -16.73 -1.86 19.71
CA ARG A 87 -16.10 -1.28 20.89
C ARG A 87 -15.58 0.13 20.58
N PRO A 88 -15.65 1.07 21.54
CA PRO A 88 -15.20 2.45 21.32
C PRO A 88 -13.76 2.57 20.80
N GLY A 89 -13.62 3.24 19.65
CA GLY A 89 -12.35 3.52 18.97
C GLY A 89 -11.67 2.31 18.31
N TRP A 90 -12.38 1.20 18.13
CA TRP A 90 -11.99 0.13 17.19
C TRP A 90 -12.59 0.36 15.79
N SER A 91 -13.68 1.11 15.70
CA SER A 91 -14.22 1.61 14.42
C SER A 91 -13.19 2.39 13.61
N ASP A 92 -12.33 3.14 14.30
CA ASP A 92 -11.35 4.06 13.69
C ASP A 92 -10.15 3.31 13.07
N VAL A 93 -10.01 2.01 13.36
CA VAL A 93 -8.93 1.16 12.81
C VAL A 93 -9.43 0.21 11.72
N ALA A 94 -10.70 0.25 11.37
CA ALA A 94 -11.25 -0.50 10.23
C ALA A 94 -10.67 0.01 8.90
N SER A 95 -10.78 -0.79 7.84
CA SER A 95 -10.28 -0.48 6.48
C SER A 95 -8.75 -0.34 6.41
N ASP A 96 -8.20 0.28 5.37
CA ASP A 96 -6.75 0.43 5.16
C ASP A 96 -6.07 1.28 6.26
N GLY A 97 -6.74 2.30 6.80
CA GLY A 97 -6.19 3.26 7.74
C GLY A 97 -5.47 4.46 7.10
N VAL A 98 -5.29 4.46 5.78
CA VAL A 98 -4.59 5.55 5.06
C VAL A 98 -5.38 6.84 5.19
N ASN A 99 -6.68 6.84 4.90
CA ASN A 99 -7.51 8.05 5.05
C ASN A 99 -7.51 8.60 6.48
N VAL A 100 -7.45 7.74 7.51
CA VAL A 100 -7.39 8.18 8.92
C VAL A 100 -6.03 8.82 9.23
N ALA A 101 -4.94 8.27 8.68
CA ALA A 101 -3.62 8.85 8.82
C ALA A 101 -3.53 10.22 8.15
N LEU A 102 -4.06 10.35 6.92
CA LEU A 102 -4.13 11.64 6.22
C LEU A 102 -4.99 12.65 6.98
N HIS A 103 -6.15 12.24 7.50
CA HIS A 103 -7.00 13.11 8.31
C HIS A 103 -6.28 13.60 9.56
N ASN A 104 -5.58 12.70 10.27
CA ASN A 104 -4.77 13.05 11.43
C ASN A 104 -3.60 13.99 11.08
N TYR A 105 -3.06 13.90 9.88
CA TYR A 105 -2.05 14.84 9.41
C TYR A 105 -2.65 16.21 9.10
N HIS A 106 -3.74 16.25 8.33
CA HIS A 106 -4.36 17.49 7.83
C HIS A 106 -5.20 18.24 8.85
N ILE A 107 -5.60 17.64 9.97
CA ILE A 107 -6.33 18.36 11.04
C ILE A 107 -5.58 19.60 11.54
N THR A 108 -4.25 19.58 11.44
CA THR A 108 -3.41 20.73 11.80
C THR A 108 -3.39 21.82 10.73
N TYR A 109 -3.77 21.53 9.47
CA TYR A 109 -3.88 22.52 8.39
C TYR A 109 -5.20 23.28 8.45
N GLU A 110 -6.27 22.62 8.90
CA GLU A 110 -7.62 23.19 8.94
C GLU A 110 -7.78 24.24 10.06
N ASP A 111 -7.10 24.05 11.19
CA ASP A 111 -6.99 25.06 12.24
C ASP A 111 -5.88 26.05 11.86
N SER A 112 -6.25 27.24 11.41
CA SER A 112 -5.39 28.26 10.77
C SER A 112 -4.31 28.89 11.68
N ALA A 113 -3.89 28.21 12.75
CA ALA A 113 -3.11 28.74 13.86
C ALA A 113 -1.75 28.04 14.12
N ASP A 114 -1.24 27.21 13.20
CA ASP A 114 0.02 26.46 13.38
C ASP A 114 0.06 25.69 14.75
N ASP A 115 -1.09 25.15 15.21
CA ASP A 115 -1.24 24.55 16.54
C ASP A 115 -1.22 23.00 16.48
N PRO A 116 -0.30 22.33 17.18
CA PRO A 116 -0.29 20.86 17.26
C PRO A 116 -1.36 20.27 18.21
N ARG A 117 -2.04 21.09 19.04
CA ARG A 117 -3.00 20.63 20.05
C ARG A 117 -4.17 19.80 19.49
N PRO A 118 -4.80 20.14 18.35
CA PRO A 118 -5.88 19.35 17.77
C PRO A 118 -5.46 17.89 17.55
N ARG A 119 -4.25 17.67 17.02
CA ARG A 119 -3.72 16.32 16.83
C ARG A 119 -3.34 15.62 18.14
N TYR A 120 -2.79 16.35 19.12
CA TYR A 120 -2.43 15.79 20.43
C TYR A 120 -3.62 15.39 21.29
N SER A 121 -4.80 15.99 21.08
CA SER A 121 -6.04 15.60 21.75
C SER A 121 -6.48 14.17 21.39
N ARG A 122 -6.07 13.67 20.21
CA ARG A 122 -6.43 12.33 19.72
C ARG A 122 -5.50 11.24 20.25
N PRO A 123 -6.01 10.01 20.47
CA PRO A 123 -5.23 8.91 21.05
C PRO A 123 -4.24 8.30 20.04
N ALA A 124 -3.02 8.82 19.98
CA ALA A 124 -1.97 8.34 19.08
C ALA A 124 -1.55 6.87 19.33
N LEU A 125 -0.94 6.57 20.48
CA LEU A 125 -0.37 5.24 20.75
C LEU A 125 -1.43 4.12 20.79
N ARG A 126 -2.61 4.42 21.35
CA ARG A 126 -3.72 3.45 21.41
C ARG A 126 -4.26 3.14 20.02
N LEU A 127 -4.30 4.12 19.12
CA LEU A 127 -4.75 3.92 17.73
C LEU A 127 -3.76 3.02 16.97
N ALA A 128 -2.46 3.28 17.09
CA ALA A 128 -1.42 2.43 16.51
C ALA A 128 -1.51 0.97 17.01
N PHE A 129 -1.66 0.77 18.32
CA PHE A 129 -1.80 -0.57 18.91
C PHE A 129 -3.05 -1.29 18.40
N ARG A 130 -4.22 -0.65 18.43
CA ARG A 130 -5.47 -1.23 17.92
C ARG A 130 -5.36 -1.58 16.44
N LYS A 131 -4.71 -0.73 15.65
CA LYS A 131 -4.50 -0.96 14.22
C LYS A 131 -3.61 -2.18 13.98
N ALA A 132 -2.51 -2.31 14.72
CA ALA A 132 -1.64 -3.49 14.63
C ALA A 132 -2.40 -4.78 14.95
N VAL A 133 -3.18 -4.80 16.04
CA VAL A 133 -3.99 -5.97 16.42
C VAL A 133 -5.07 -6.29 15.37
N ALA A 134 -5.82 -5.29 14.90
CA ALA A 134 -6.84 -5.49 13.86
C ALA A 134 -6.24 -6.03 12.55
N THR A 135 -5.02 -5.59 12.22
CA THR A 135 -4.27 -6.05 11.04
C THR A 135 -3.80 -7.48 11.21
N LEU A 136 -3.26 -7.84 12.38
CA LEU A 136 -2.87 -9.21 12.69
C LEU A 136 -4.07 -10.17 12.60
N LEU A 137 -5.23 -9.79 13.13
CA LEU A 137 -6.44 -10.61 13.02
C LEU A 137 -6.95 -10.73 11.57
N THR A 138 -6.81 -9.67 10.77
CA THR A 138 -7.27 -9.66 9.37
C THR A 138 -6.32 -10.45 8.47
N LEU A 139 -5.07 -10.03 8.36
CA LEU A 139 -4.11 -10.61 7.42
C LEU A 139 -3.50 -11.90 7.97
N GLY A 140 -3.31 -11.99 9.28
CA GLY A 140 -2.78 -13.20 9.91
C GLY A 140 -3.73 -14.41 9.85
N SER A 141 -5.04 -14.20 9.62
CA SER A 141 -6.00 -15.29 9.33
C SER A 141 -5.98 -15.76 7.88
N GLY A 142 -5.14 -15.17 7.02
CA GLY A 142 -5.02 -15.50 5.60
C GLY A 142 -5.91 -14.69 4.66
N ALA A 143 -6.58 -13.63 5.15
CA ALA A 143 -7.40 -12.78 4.30
C ALA A 143 -6.54 -12.04 3.25
N SER A 144 -7.16 -11.63 2.13
CA SER A 144 -6.44 -10.91 1.08
C SER A 144 -6.25 -9.43 1.45
N GLY A 145 -5.03 -8.91 1.30
CA GLY A 145 -4.74 -7.50 1.54
C GLY A 145 -3.25 -7.19 1.63
N GLY A 146 -2.90 -5.93 1.87
CA GLY A 146 -1.53 -5.47 2.10
C GLY A 146 -1.28 -5.00 3.54
N LEU A 147 -0.04 -4.96 4.00
CA LEU A 147 0.33 -4.44 5.33
C LEU A 147 0.54 -2.93 5.29
N GLU A 148 0.79 -2.39 4.10
CA GLU A 148 1.31 -1.06 3.84
C GLU A 148 0.31 0.01 4.28
N GLY A 149 -0.97 -0.17 3.94
CA GLY A 149 -2.05 0.72 4.38
C GLY A 149 -2.13 0.82 5.90
N PRO A 150 -2.28 -0.31 6.63
CA PRO A 150 -2.31 -0.29 8.07
C PRO A 150 -1.07 0.30 8.73
N VAL A 151 0.13 0.01 8.21
CA VAL A 151 1.35 0.56 8.80
C VAL A 151 1.53 2.05 8.54
N VAL A 152 0.92 2.63 7.51
CA VAL A 152 0.86 4.10 7.35
C VAL A 152 0.20 4.75 8.57
N LEU A 153 -0.94 4.20 9.04
CA LEU A 153 -1.58 4.70 10.26
C LEU A 153 -0.77 4.41 11.51
N VAL A 154 -0.17 3.22 11.63
CA VAL A 154 0.71 2.89 12.76
C VAL A 154 1.90 3.86 12.82
N GLY A 155 2.57 4.09 11.69
CA GLY A 155 3.71 4.99 11.55
C GLY A 155 3.35 6.44 11.87
N GLU A 156 2.29 6.96 11.28
CA GLU A 156 1.76 8.31 11.56
C GLU A 156 1.47 8.47 13.06
N SER A 157 0.76 7.51 13.65
CA SER A 157 0.31 7.61 15.03
C SER A 157 1.44 7.42 16.04
N LEU A 158 2.41 6.54 15.78
CA LEU A 158 3.59 6.43 16.62
C LEU A 158 4.49 7.66 16.49
N GLY A 159 4.66 8.20 15.28
CA GLY A 159 5.39 9.45 15.04
C GLY A 159 4.78 10.62 15.82
N ALA A 160 3.45 10.81 15.74
CA ALA A 160 2.73 11.81 16.52
C ALA A 160 2.83 11.55 18.04
N GLY A 161 2.80 10.28 18.46
CA GLY A 161 2.95 9.87 19.85
C GLY A 161 4.32 10.26 20.43
N VAL A 162 5.40 9.97 19.71
CA VAL A 162 6.77 10.35 20.10
C VAL A 162 6.94 11.87 20.10
N ALA A 163 6.38 12.59 19.12
CA ALA A 163 6.38 14.05 19.12
C ALA A 163 5.69 14.61 20.37
N ARG A 164 4.55 14.05 20.76
CA ARG A 164 3.83 14.44 22.00
C ARG A 164 4.64 14.14 23.26
N LEU A 165 5.21 12.95 23.37
CA LEU A 165 6.00 12.52 24.54
C LEU A 165 7.27 13.36 24.72
N THR A 166 7.92 13.72 23.61
CA THR A 166 9.10 14.60 23.58
C THR A 166 8.73 16.10 23.60
N ARG A 167 7.46 16.41 23.90
CA ARG A 167 6.92 17.77 24.06
C ARG A 167 7.20 18.69 22.87
N ALA A 168 7.08 18.17 21.65
CA ALA A 168 7.19 19.00 20.44
C ALA A 168 6.05 20.02 20.41
N ARG A 169 6.39 21.31 20.51
CA ARG A 169 5.42 22.42 20.53
C ARG A 169 5.14 23.00 19.15
N SER A 170 6.01 22.74 18.19
CA SER A 170 5.85 23.19 16.81
C SER A 170 5.05 22.16 16.02
N GLU A 171 4.03 22.63 15.31
CA GLU A 171 3.32 21.86 14.30
C GLU A 171 4.25 21.28 13.24
N HIS A 172 5.26 22.05 12.81
CA HIS A 172 6.23 21.59 11.83
C HIS A 172 6.99 20.34 12.31
N THR A 173 7.45 20.33 13.57
CA THR A 173 8.13 19.15 14.14
C THR A 173 7.17 17.96 14.26
N LEU A 174 5.92 18.20 14.66
CA LEU A 174 4.90 17.14 14.73
C LEU A 174 4.68 16.50 13.35
N ARG A 175 4.43 17.31 12.33
CA ARG A 175 4.24 16.85 10.94
C ARG A 175 5.45 16.11 10.39
N THR A 176 6.64 16.61 10.69
CA THR A 176 7.90 15.94 10.33
C THR A 176 7.98 14.55 10.98
N CYS A 177 7.63 14.42 12.26
CA CYS A 177 7.61 13.12 12.94
C CYS A 177 6.53 12.18 12.39
N GLN A 178 5.36 12.69 12.01
CA GLN A 178 4.29 11.90 11.38
C GLN A 178 4.74 11.34 10.02
N LEU A 179 5.30 12.18 9.15
CA LEU A 179 5.79 11.77 7.83
C LEU A 179 7.00 10.83 7.92
N ALA A 180 7.97 11.16 8.76
CA ALA A 180 9.10 10.28 9.04
C ALA A 180 8.63 8.94 9.59
N GLY A 181 7.58 8.94 10.42
CA GLY A 181 6.97 7.71 10.92
C GLY A 181 6.30 6.86 9.84
N ILE A 182 5.59 7.48 8.89
CA ILE A 182 5.05 6.79 7.71
C ILE A 182 6.20 6.20 6.87
N ALA A 183 7.24 6.99 6.59
CA ALA A 183 8.39 6.55 5.81
C ALA A 183 9.15 5.39 6.49
N ALA A 184 9.37 5.46 7.81
CA ALA A 184 9.96 4.38 8.60
C ALA A 184 9.12 3.10 8.54
N ALA A 185 7.80 3.21 8.68
CA ALA A 185 6.88 2.08 8.67
C ALA A 185 6.87 1.37 7.31
N VAL A 186 6.74 2.14 6.22
CA VAL A 186 6.76 1.63 4.85
C VAL A 186 8.14 1.08 4.47
N GLY A 187 9.22 1.77 4.85
CA GLY A 187 10.60 1.34 4.62
C GLY A 187 10.93 0.03 5.34
N THR A 188 10.37 -0.19 6.53
CA THR A 188 10.48 -1.45 7.29
C THR A 188 9.87 -2.63 6.52
N LEU A 189 8.81 -2.41 5.76
CA LEU A 189 8.15 -3.46 4.98
C LEU A 189 8.85 -3.70 3.63
N LEU A 190 9.09 -2.63 2.87
CA LEU A 190 9.53 -2.73 1.48
C LEU A 190 11.04 -2.95 1.33
N ASN A 191 11.84 -2.68 2.37
CA ASN A 191 13.30 -2.61 2.26
C ASN A 191 13.77 -1.65 1.14
N ALA A 192 13.00 -0.59 0.89
CA ALA A 192 13.18 0.38 -0.18
C ALA A 192 13.08 1.80 0.40
N PRO A 193 14.19 2.36 0.95
CA PRO A 193 14.17 3.60 1.72
C PRO A 193 13.80 4.83 0.87
N PHE A 194 14.26 4.91 -0.37
CA PHE A 194 13.94 6.02 -1.27
C PHE A 194 12.47 5.99 -1.69
N ALA A 195 11.97 4.80 -2.05
CA ALA A 195 10.57 4.58 -2.38
C ALA A 195 9.64 4.91 -1.21
N ALA A 196 10.00 4.48 0.01
CA ALA A 196 9.20 4.75 1.21
C ALA A 196 9.14 6.24 1.56
N ALA A 197 10.23 6.99 1.36
CA ALA A 197 10.26 8.42 1.63
C ALA A 197 9.40 9.22 0.64
N LEU A 198 9.50 8.89 -0.66
CA LEU A 198 8.66 9.48 -1.69
C LEU A 198 7.19 9.11 -1.50
N PHE A 199 6.90 7.85 -1.16
CA PHE A 199 5.56 7.38 -0.85
C PHE A 199 4.93 8.19 0.28
N ALA A 200 5.65 8.38 1.39
CA ALA A 200 5.15 9.14 2.54
C ALA A 200 4.78 10.58 2.17
N LEU A 201 5.54 11.22 1.27
CA LEU A 201 5.21 12.56 0.77
C LEU A 201 4.08 12.55 -0.23
N GLU A 202 4.14 11.75 -1.29
CA GLU A 202 3.12 11.73 -2.35
C GLU A 202 1.75 11.32 -1.81
N VAL A 203 1.70 10.37 -0.87
CA VAL A 203 0.42 9.95 -0.31
C VAL A 203 -0.24 11.07 0.50
N VAL A 204 0.54 11.89 1.19
CA VAL A 204 0.04 12.98 2.06
C VAL A 204 -0.19 14.27 1.29
N TYR A 205 0.79 14.70 0.50
CA TYR A 205 0.77 15.98 -0.22
C TYR A 205 0.15 15.89 -1.62
N GLY A 206 0.06 14.69 -2.20
CA GLY A 206 -0.48 14.48 -3.54
C GLY A 206 0.44 15.06 -4.62
N ASN A 207 0.28 16.35 -4.92
CA ASN A 207 0.89 17.03 -6.07
C ASN A 207 2.08 17.94 -5.73
N ARG A 208 2.56 17.94 -4.48
CA ARG A 208 3.66 18.80 -4.01
C ARG A 208 4.72 17.99 -3.28
N ILE A 209 5.98 18.34 -3.53
CA ILE A 209 7.13 17.77 -2.81
C ILE A 209 7.72 18.87 -1.94
N VAL A 210 7.80 18.60 -0.63
CA VAL A 210 8.47 19.50 0.33
C VAL A 210 9.85 18.91 0.64
N TYR A 211 10.92 19.48 0.07
CA TYR A 211 12.26 18.90 0.11
C TYR A 211 12.80 18.68 1.53
N ARG A 212 12.55 19.63 2.44
CA ARG A 212 12.99 19.47 3.84
C ARG A 212 12.35 18.25 4.51
N LYS A 213 11.04 18.04 4.29
CA LYS A 213 10.33 16.87 4.82
C LYS A 213 10.79 15.59 4.13
N LEU A 214 11.12 15.65 2.84
CA LEU A 214 11.75 14.54 2.12
C LEU A 214 13.05 14.11 2.79
N ALA A 215 13.92 15.05 3.17
CA ALA A 215 15.18 14.73 3.85
C ALA A 215 14.97 13.95 5.16
N TYR A 216 14.00 14.35 5.99
CA TYR A 216 13.67 13.62 7.22
C TYR A 216 13.02 12.26 6.94
N CYS A 217 12.19 12.15 5.91
CA CYS A 217 11.64 10.87 5.47
C CYS A 217 12.72 9.92 4.96
N LEU A 218 13.71 10.42 4.21
CA LEU A 218 14.87 9.66 3.74
C LEU A 218 15.72 9.18 4.91
N LEU A 219 15.97 10.06 5.90
CA LEU A 219 16.66 9.69 7.13
C LEU A 219 15.93 8.56 7.87
N ALA A 220 14.61 8.66 8.00
CA ALA A 220 13.80 7.63 8.63
C ALA A 220 13.83 6.31 7.83
N GLY A 221 13.68 6.39 6.52
CA GLY A 221 13.75 5.24 5.61
C GLY A 221 15.08 4.50 5.70
N ILE A 222 16.22 5.22 5.63
CA ILE A 222 17.54 4.61 5.67
C ILE A 222 17.87 3.99 7.03
N ILE A 223 17.40 4.59 8.13
CA ILE A 223 17.54 3.99 9.47
C ILE A 223 16.72 2.69 9.55
N ALA A 224 15.46 2.69 9.10
CA ALA A 224 14.64 1.48 9.09
C ALA A 224 15.27 0.36 8.22
N TYR A 225 15.80 0.73 7.06
CA TYR A 225 16.53 -0.18 6.17
C TYR A 225 17.80 -0.75 6.85
N ALA A 226 18.60 0.10 7.50
CA ALA A 226 19.80 -0.33 8.22
C ALA A 226 19.47 -1.28 9.39
N LEU A 227 18.38 -1.01 10.12
CA LEU A 227 17.91 -1.89 11.20
C LEU A 227 17.43 -3.24 10.67
N ASN A 228 16.69 -3.26 9.55
CA ASN A 228 16.32 -4.51 8.87
C ASN A 228 17.56 -5.33 8.50
N ASN A 229 18.55 -4.71 7.86
CA ASN A 229 19.76 -5.40 7.45
C ASN A 229 20.57 -5.93 8.65
N ARG A 230 20.66 -5.13 9.72
CA ARG A 230 21.44 -5.50 10.91
C ARG A 230 20.81 -6.62 11.72
N PHE A 231 19.49 -6.59 11.92
CA PHE A 231 18.80 -7.48 12.87
C PHE A 231 17.98 -8.58 12.21
N LEU A 232 17.44 -8.35 11.00
CA LEU A 232 16.61 -9.32 10.28
C LEU A 232 17.32 -9.93 9.06
N GLY A 233 18.48 -9.39 8.70
CA GLY A 233 19.20 -9.70 7.46
C GLY A 233 18.56 -9.05 6.24
N PHE A 234 19.36 -8.81 5.20
CA PHE A 234 18.85 -8.31 3.93
C PHE A 234 18.04 -9.40 3.22
N LYS A 235 16.74 -9.16 3.07
CA LYS A 235 15.83 -9.98 2.26
C LYS A 235 14.97 -9.04 1.42
N PRO A 236 15.25 -8.89 0.12
CA PRO A 236 14.44 -8.02 -0.73
C PRO A 236 13.02 -8.62 -0.86
N ILE A 237 12.02 -7.75 -1.00
CA ILE A 237 10.63 -8.18 -1.15
C ILE A 237 10.42 -8.98 -2.44
N PHE A 238 11.11 -8.59 -3.53
CA PHE A 238 11.14 -9.30 -4.79
C PHE A 238 12.56 -9.38 -5.33
N VAL A 239 12.83 -10.41 -6.13
CA VAL A 239 14.10 -10.56 -6.86
C VAL A 239 13.74 -10.71 -8.33
N ALA A 240 14.13 -9.73 -9.14
CA ALA A 240 14.02 -9.82 -10.60
C ALA A 240 15.31 -10.44 -11.18
N PRO A 241 15.20 -11.22 -12.27
CA PRO A 241 16.37 -11.65 -13.03
C PRO A 241 17.15 -10.44 -13.58
N PRO A 242 18.48 -10.57 -13.82
CA PRO A 242 19.24 -9.53 -14.51
C PRO A 242 18.68 -9.25 -15.90
N HIS A 243 18.65 -7.97 -16.29
CA HIS A 243 18.16 -7.54 -17.60
C HIS A 243 19.10 -6.48 -18.20
N ALA A 244 19.17 -6.41 -19.53
CA ALA A 244 20.01 -5.44 -20.22
C ALA A 244 19.47 -4.01 -20.07
N HIS A 245 20.36 -3.01 -20.05
CA HIS A 245 19.93 -1.60 -20.00
C HIS A 245 19.44 -1.04 -21.35
N THR A 246 19.59 -1.82 -22.41
CA THR A 246 19.27 -1.40 -23.78
C THR A 246 17.89 -1.89 -24.17
N TYR A 247 17.03 -0.95 -24.54
CA TYR A 247 15.69 -1.22 -25.06
C TYR A 247 15.56 -0.65 -26.47
N THR A 248 14.97 -1.43 -27.36
CA THR A 248 14.55 -1.00 -28.68
C THR A 248 13.30 -0.12 -28.59
N LEU A 249 13.03 0.67 -29.64
CA LEU A 249 11.81 1.47 -29.72
C LEU A 249 10.54 0.59 -29.67
N GLY A 250 10.61 -0.61 -30.24
CA GLY A 250 9.53 -1.59 -30.19
C GLY A 250 9.22 -2.06 -28.76
N GLU A 251 10.25 -2.34 -27.96
CA GLU A 251 10.09 -2.72 -26.55
C GLU A 251 9.48 -1.58 -25.72
N TYR A 252 9.94 -0.34 -25.93
CA TYR A 252 9.28 0.82 -25.31
C TYR A 252 7.81 0.93 -25.73
N GLY A 253 7.48 0.72 -27.01
CA GLY A 253 6.10 0.66 -27.49
C GLY A 253 5.27 -0.42 -26.79
N LEU A 254 5.84 -1.61 -26.56
CA LEU A 254 5.18 -2.70 -25.83
C LEU A 254 4.96 -2.33 -24.36
N THR A 255 5.92 -1.69 -23.70
CA THR A 255 5.76 -1.24 -22.30
C THR A 255 4.68 -0.15 -22.17
N ALA A 256 4.59 0.77 -23.14
CA ALA A 256 3.52 1.75 -23.21
C ALA A 256 2.15 1.07 -23.44
N LEU A 257 2.09 0.05 -24.29
CA LEU A 257 0.88 -0.74 -24.50
C LEU A 257 0.42 -1.42 -23.21
N VAL A 258 1.34 -2.04 -22.45
CA VAL A 258 1.02 -2.61 -21.13
C VAL A 258 0.50 -1.53 -20.20
N ALA A 259 1.15 -0.38 -20.14
CA ALA A 259 0.68 0.73 -19.31
C ALA A 259 -0.76 1.11 -19.66
N VAL A 260 -1.10 1.27 -20.94
CA VAL A 260 -2.48 1.56 -21.37
C VAL A 260 -3.45 0.43 -21.01
N ALA A 261 -3.08 -0.82 -21.28
CA ALA A 261 -3.91 -2.00 -21.04
C ALA A 261 -4.18 -2.26 -19.55
N VAL A 262 -3.24 -1.88 -18.68
CA VAL A 262 -3.31 -2.09 -17.23
C VAL A 262 -3.99 -0.91 -16.53
N SER A 263 -3.65 0.32 -16.88
CA SER A 263 -3.98 1.53 -16.11
C SER A 263 -5.48 1.74 -15.89
N ALA A 264 -6.21 2.07 -16.97
CA ALA A 264 -7.62 2.43 -16.85
C ALA A 264 -8.49 1.24 -16.41
N PRO A 265 -8.31 0.01 -16.95
CA PRO A 265 -9.10 -1.13 -16.53
C PRO A 265 -8.93 -1.46 -15.05
N ILE A 266 -7.69 -1.49 -14.52
CA ILE A 266 -7.49 -1.80 -13.10
C ILE A 266 -8.07 -0.70 -12.22
N ALA A 267 -7.85 0.58 -12.53
CA ALA A 267 -8.44 1.68 -11.76
C ALA A 267 -9.98 1.59 -11.69
N LEU A 268 -10.63 1.37 -12.84
CA LEU A 268 -12.08 1.27 -12.96
C LEU A 268 -12.61 0.01 -12.25
N LEU A 269 -12.04 -1.15 -12.54
CA LEU A 269 -12.47 -2.43 -11.95
C LEU A 269 -12.27 -2.44 -10.44
N PHE A 270 -11.18 -1.86 -9.95
CA PHE A 270 -10.92 -1.74 -8.52
C PHE A 270 -11.93 -0.83 -7.84
N GLY A 271 -12.19 0.37 -8.39
CA GLY A 271 -13.20 1.28 -7.88
C GLY A 271 -14.61 0.67 -7.88
N LEU A 272 -15.01 0.03 -8.99
CA LEU A 272 -16.29 -0.65 -9.10
C LEU A 272 -16.40 -1.83 -8.13
N SER A 273 -15.35 -2.63 -7.98
CA SER A 273 -15.31 -3.76 -7.05
C SER A 273 -15.51 -3.29 -5.60
N MET A 274 -14.81 -2.23 -5.20
CA MET A 274 -14.98 -1.63 -3.87
C MET A 274 -16.41 -1.13 -3.64
N LEU A 275 -17.04 -0.48 -4.64
CA LEU A 275 -18.43 -0.02 -4.53
C LEU A 275 -19.44 -1.17 -4.44
N HIS A 276 -19.30 -2.21 -5.28
CA HIS A 276 -20.25 -3.32 -5.31
C HIS A 276 -20.14 -4.22 -4.08
N THR A 277 -18.91 -4.56 -3.67
CA THR A 277 -18.69 -5.37 -2.46
C THR A 277 -19.15 -4.66 -1.20
N ARG A 278 -18.99 -3.33 -1.13
CA ARG A 278 -19.58 -2.52 -0.05
C ARG A 278 -21.09 -2.69 0.03
N LYS A 279 -21.81 -2.56 -1.09
CA LYS A 279 -23.28 -2.76 -1.13
C LYS A 279 -23.70 -4.16 -0.68
N VAL A 280 -22.93 -5.20 -1.01
CA VAL A 280 -23.21 -6.58 -0.60
C VAL A 280 -23.03 -6.73 0.91
N VAL A 281 -21.92 -6.24 1.43
CA VAL A 281 -21.53 -6.43 2.83
C VAL A 281 -22.33 -5.53 3.78
N GLU A 282 -22.79 -4.37 3.33
CA GLU A 282 -23.68 -3.48 4.10
C GLU A 282 -25.10 -4.02 4.28
N ARG A 283 -25.53 -5.06 3.52
CA ARG A 283 -26.80 -5.77 3.78
C ARG A 283 -26.78 -6.55 5.09
N ALA A 284 -25.60 -6.94 5.56
CA ALA A 284 -25.44 -7.62 6.83
C ALA A 284 -25.46 -6.62 8.00
N SER A 285 -25.92 -7.08 9.16
CA SER A 285 -25.84 -6.30 10.39
C SER A 285 -24.38 -5.95 10.71
N PRO A 286 -24.10 -4.84 11.42
CA PRO A 286 -22.72 -4.43 11.74
C PRO A 286 -21.89 -5.52 12.42
N LEU A 287 -22.52 -6.43 13.17
CA LEU A 287 -21.86 -7.57 13.82
C LEU A 287 -21.42 -8.65 12.83
N LEU A 288 -22.29 -8.96 11.86
CA LEU A 288 -22.06 -10.02 10.88
C LEU A 288 -21.32 -9.53 9.64
N ARG A 289 -21.11 -8.22 9.51
CA ARG A 289 -20.44 -7.59 8.37
C ARG A 289 -19.08 -8.21 8.06
N GLY A 290 -18.25 -8.40 9.09
CA GLY A 290 -16.94 -9.04 8.97
C GLY A 290 -17.03 -10.51 8.51
N ALA A 291 -18.01 -11.25 9.04
CA ALA A 291 -18.25 -12.64 8.67
C ALA A 291 -18.80 -12.78 7.24
N MET A 292 -19.67 -11.86 6.82
CA MET A 292 -20.20 -11.79 5.45
C MET A 292 -19.07 -11.58 4.43
N GLY A 293 -18.17 -10.62 4.70
CA GLY A 293 -16.99 -10.43 3.86
C GLY A 293 -16.09 -11.65 3.80
N ALA A 294 -15.82 -12.28 4.95
CA ALA A 294 -15.04 -13.51 5.02
C ALA A 294 -15.71 -14.67 4.24
N LEU A 295 -17.03 -14.82 4.36
CA LEU A 295 -17.80 -15.81 3.62
C LEU A 295 -17.67 -15.59 2.10
N CYS A 296 -17.87 -14.36 1.62
CA CYS A 296 -17.70 -14.05 0.20
C CYS A 296 -16.26 -14.30 -0.28
N THR A 297 -15.26 -13.94 0.51
CA THR A 297 -13.84 -14.24 0.21
C THR A 297 -13.59 -15.74 0.10
N VAL A 298 -14.13 -16.55 1.02
CA VAL A 298 -14.04 -18.01 0.99
C VAL A 298 -14.74 -18.59 -0.22
N LEU A 299 -15.92 -18.09 -0.58
CA LEU A 299 -16.66 -18.56 -1.76
C LEU A 299 -15.91 -18.29 -3.06
N VAL A 300 -15.32 -17.10 -3.21
CA VAL A 300 -14.50 -16.75 -4.38
C VAL A 300 -13.26 -17.63 -4.45
N ALA A 301 -12.51 -17.72 -3.35
CA ALA A 301 -11.25 -18.48 -3.30
C ALA A 301 -11.49 -19.99 -3.47
N GLY A 302 -12.51 -20.53 -2.80
CA GLY A 302 -12.92 -21.93 -2.89
C GLY A 302 -13.45 -22.28 -4.29
N GLY A 303 -14.23 -21.39 -4.91
CA GLY A 303 -14.70 -21.58 -6.29
C GLY A 303 -13.56 -21.67 -7.30
N LEU A 304 -12.53 -20.83 -7.15
CA LEU A 304 -11.33 -20.89 -8.00
C LEU A 304 -10.47 -22.12 -7.72
N TYR A 305 -10.34 -22.51 -6.45
CA TYR A 305 -9.62 -23.72 -6.05
C TYR A 305 -10.27 -24.98 -6.61
N TYR A 306 -11.57 -25.21 -6.36
CA TYR A 306 -12.27 -26.41 -6.82
C TYR A 306 -12.62 -26.40 -8.31
N GLY A 307 -12.81 -25.21 -8.90
CA GLY A 307 -13.21 -25.08 -10.31
C GLY A 307 -12.05 -25.22 -11.30
N VAL A 308 -10.87 -24.65 -10.99
CA VAL A 308 -9.72 -24.63 -11.90
C VAL A 308 -8.41 -25.10 -11.25
N GLY A 309 -8.46 -25.63 -10.03
CA GLY A 309 -7.26 -26.09 -9.31
C GLY A 309 -6.33 -24.96 -8.86
N MET A 310 -6.86 -23.75 -8.62
CA MET A 310 -6.04 -22.59 -8.28
C MET A 310 -5.56 -22.60 -6.83
N ASP A 311 -4.25 -22.47 -6.61
CA ASP A 311 -3.68 -22.32 -5.27
C ASP A 311 -4.24 -21.07 -4.57
N PHE A 312 -4.71 -21.23 -3.33
CA PHE A 312 -5.26 -20.15 -2.51
C PHE A 312 -4.30 -18.95 -2.41
N ARG A 313 -2.99 -19.18 -2.40
CA ARG A 313 -1.96 -18.13 -2.29
C ARG A 313 -2.00 -17.11 -3.44
N HIS A 314 -2.63 -17.45 -4.57
CA HIS A 314 -2.77 -16.52 -5.68
C HIS A 314 -3.82 -15.43 -5.44
N VAL A 315 -4.90 -15.75 -4.71
CA VAL A 315 -6.03 -14.86 -4.49
C VAL A 315 -6.17 -14.42 -3.03
N LEU A 316 -5.70 -15.22 -2.08
CA LEU A 316 -5.66 -14.90 -0.65
C LEU A 316 -4.28 -14.38 -0.23
N GLY A 317 -4.13 -14.04 1.06
CA GLY A 317 -2.90 -13.50 1.64
C GLY A 317 -2.43 -12.19 1.01
N MET A 318 -1.12 -11.93 1.14
CA MET A 318 -0.52 -10.67 0.72
C MET A 318 -0.39 -10.57 -0.81
N GLY A 319 0.03 -11.67 -1.43
CA GLY A 319 0.20 -11.80 -2.88
C GLY A 319 1.64 -11.70 -3.38
N GLU A 320 2.61 -11.52 -2.47
CA GLU A 320 4.05 -11.58 -2.79
C GLU A 320 4.41 -12.90 -3.49
N TYR A 321 3.82 -14.02 -3.07
CA TYR A 321 3.99 -15.34 -3.69
C TYR A 321 3.72 -15.33 -5.19
N THR A 322 2.64 -14.69 -5.64
CA THR A 322 2.26 -14.64 -7.07
C THR A 322 3.27 -13.84 -7.87
N ILE A 323 3.69 -12.67 -7.37
CA ILE A 323 4.68 -11.83 -8.06
C ILE A 323 6.02 -12.57 -8.13
N ALA A 324 6.49 -13.14 -7.02
CA ALA A 324 7.73 -13.92 -7.00
C ALA A 324 7.70 -15.07 -8.01
N ARG A 325 6.59 -15.82 -8.07
CA ARG A 325 6.38 -16.90 -9.05
C ARG A 325 6.44 -16.44 -10.50
N LEU A 326 5.99 -15.22 -10.80
CA LEU A 326 6.05 -14.64 -12.15
C LEU A 326 7.46 -14.18 -12.51
N LEU A 327 8.19 -13.60 -11.55
CA LEU A 327 9.57 -13.11 -11.75
C LEU A 327 10.57 -14.25 -11.91
N THR A 328 10.37 -15.40 -11.25
CA THR A 328 11.25 -16.57 -11.40
C THR A 328 10.92 -17.43 -12.63
N GLY A 329 10.04 -16.96 -13.52
CA GLY A 329 9.54 -17.70 -14.66
C GLY A 329 8.19 -18.35 -14.40
N ALA A 330 7.19 -17.90 -15.16
CA ALA A 330 5.86 -18.51 -15.18
C ALA A 330 5.94 -19.90 -15.82
N SER A 331 5.68 -20.95 -15.03
CA SER A 331 5.61 -22.33 -15.47
C SER A 331 4.27 -22.96 -15.11
N GLY A 332 3.82 -23.94 -15.89
CA GLY A 332 2.52 -24.59 -15.69
C GLY A 332 1.35 -23.65 -15.99
N THR A 333 0.32 -23.66 -15.13
CA THR A 333 -0.90 -22.86 -15.33
C THR A 333 -0.68 -21.35 -15.36
N LEU A 334 0.42 -20.86 -14.76
CA LEU A 334 0.79 -19.45 -14.81
C LEU A 334 1.23 -18.98 -16.20
N SER A 335 1.45 -19.88 -17.16
CA SER A 335 1.72 -19.53 -18.57
C SER A 335 0.45 -19.33 -19.40
N LEU A 336 -0.73 -19.45 -18.79
CA LEU A 336 -2.03 -19.30 -19.46
C LEU A 336 -2.62 -17.92 -19.16
N TRP A 337 -2.77 -17.08 -20.20
CA TRP A 337 -3.27 -15.71 -20.04
C TRP A 337 -4.65 -15.66 -19.35
N TRP A 338 -5.54 -16.60 -19.63
CA TRP A 338 -6.88 -16.65 -19.03
C TRP A 338 -6.82 -17.00 -17.53
N TYR A 339 -5.86 -17.83 -17.12
CA TYR A 339 -5.67 -18.20 -15.72
C TYR A 339 -5.18 -17.00 -14.92
N LEU A 340 -4.30 -16.18 -15.50
CA LEU A 340 -3.86 -14.91 -14.92
C LEU A 340 -5.03 -13.92 -14.78
N LEU A 341 -5.94 -13.83 -15.75
CA LEU A 341 -7.14 -13.00 -15.61
C LEU A 341 -8.06 -13.47 -14.47
N LEU A 342 -8.17 -14.78 -14.24
CA LEU A 342 -8.89 -15.31 -13.07
C LEU A 342 -8.20 -14.91 -11.75
N ILE A 343 -6.86 -14.91 -11.70
CA ILE A 343 -6.12 -14.40 -10.53
C ILE A 343 -6.43 -12.92 -10.31
N VAL A 344 -6.42 -12.09 -11.36
CA VAL A 344 -6.77 -10.65 -11.26
C VAL A 344 -8.18 -10.49 -10.68
N GLY A 345 -9.18 -11.18 -11.25
CA GLY A 345 -10.55 -11.13 -10.76
C GLY A 345 -10.71 -11.63 -9.32
N GLY A 346 -10.08 -12.76 -8.99
CA GLY A 346 -10.10 -13.34 -7.66
C GLY A 346 -9.44 -12.46 -6.61
N LYS A 347 -8.25 -11.93 -6.89
CA LYS A 347 -7.51 -11.03 -5.99
C LYS A 347 -8.25 -9.71 -5.78
N LEU A 348 -8.85 -9.17 -6.84
CA LEU A 348 -9.68 -7.98 -6.79
C LEU A 348 -10.87 -8.16 -5.84
N LEU A 349 -11.65 -9.24 -6.04
CA LEU A 349 -12.85 -9.50 -5.24
C LEU A 349 -12.54 -9.81 -3.78
N THR A 350 -11.59 -10.73 -3.53
CA THR A 350 -11.20 -11.13 -2.16
C THR A 350 -10.63 -9.97 -1.35
N THR A 351 -9.83 -9.10 -1.97
CA THR A 351 -9.31 -7.88 -1.32
C THR A 351 -10.44 -6.88 -1.04
N SER A 352 -11.33 -6.64 -2.01
CA SER A 352 -12.49 -5.77 -1.83
C SER A 352 -13.42 -6.24 -0.72
N PHE A 353 -13.76 -7.52 -0.66
CA PHE A 353 -14.56 -8.07 0.45
C PHE A 353 -13.86 -7.95 1.80
N THR A 354 -12.53 -8.14 1.84
CA THR A 354 -11.75 -8.00 3.08
C THR A 354 -11.77 -6.56 3.59
N VAL A 355 -11.53 -5.58 2.73
CA VAL A 355 -11.50 -4.15 3.11
C VAL A 355 -12.90 -3.62 3.42
N GLN A 356 -13.89 -3.87 2.55
CA GLN A 356 -15.26 -3.34 2.70
C GLN A 356 -16.04 -3.97 3.86
N SER A 357 -15.63 -5.15 4.32
CA SER A 357 -16.17 -5.75 5.55
C SER A 357 -15.61 -5.16 6.84
N GLY A 358 -14.73 -4.17 6.75
CA GLY A 358 -14.09 -3.51 7.88
C GLY A 358 -12.79 -4.22 8.32
N GLY A 359 -12.23 -5.09 7.49
CA GLY A 359 -10.91 -5.67 7.72
C GLY A 359 -9.80 -4.63 7.62
N SER A 360 -8.79 -4.78 8.47
CA SER A 360 -7.59 -3.93 8.43
C SER A 360 -6.61 -4.49 7.41
N ALA A 361 -6.68 -3.96 6.19
CA ALA A 361 -5.92 -4.43 5.03
C ALA A 361 -5.66 -3.25 4.08
N GLY A 362 -4.41 -3.12 3.65
CA GLY A 362 -3.96 -2.13 2.67
C GLY A 362 -4.17 -2.61 1.24
N MET A 363 -3.99 -1.70 0.29
CA MET A 363 -4.24 -1.95 -1.14
C MET A 363 -2.96 -1.92 -2.00
N LEU A 364 -1.81 -1.57 -1.41
CA LEU A 364 -0.56 -1.39 -2.14
C LEU A 364 -0.07 -2.69 -2.78
N ILE A 365 0.32 -3.72 -2.01
CA ILE A 365 0.74 -5.00 -2.61
C ILE A 365 -0.37 -5.64 -3.48
N PRO A 366 -1.66 -5.67 -3.07
CA PRO A 366 -2.71 -6.12 -3.97
C PRO A 366 -2.73 -5.40 -5.31
N SER A 367 -2.51 -4.08 -5.36
CA SER A 367 -2.40 -3.36 -6.63
C SER A 367 -1.17 -3.78 -7.44
N MET A 368 -0.03 -4.06 -6.79
CA MET A 368 1.15 -4.62 -7.46
C MET A 368 0.82 -6.00 -8.06
N VAL A 369 0.07 -6.84 -7.36
CA VAL A 369 -0.36 -8.16 -7.87
C VAL A 369 -1.27 -7.99 -9.08
N LEU A 370 -2.29 -7.14 -8.98
CA LEU A 370 -3.20 -6.86 -10.11
C LEU A 370 -2.41 -6.38 -11.32
N GLY A 371 -1.48 -5.44 -11.13
CA GLY A 371 -0.62 -4.91 -12.18
C GLY A 371 0.32 -5.95 -12.79
N GLY A 372 1.10 -6.63 -11.96
CA GLY A 372 2.09 -7.61 -12.40
C GLY A 372 1.46 -8.82 -13.10
N VAL A 373 0.34 -9.31 -12.58
CA VAL A 373 -0.42 -10.40 -13.19
C VAL A 373 -1.05 -9.95 -14.50
N SER A 374 -1.62 -8.74 -14.59
CA SER A 374 -2.12 -8.18 -15.85
C SER A 374 -1.02 -7.92 -16.87
N GLY A 375 0.18 -7.52 -16.43
CA GLY A 375 1.36 -7.41 -17.27
C GLY A 375 1.76 -8.76 -17.87
N ALA A 376 1.88 -9.80 -17.03
CA ALA A 376 2.15 -11.17 -17.48
C ALA A 376 1.05 -11.70 -18.42
N ALA A 377 -0.22 -11.41 -18.13
CA ALA A 377 -1.34 -11.80 -18.98
C ALA A 377 -1.25 -11.15 -20.37
N THR A 378 -0.90 -9.85 -20.41
CA THR A 378 -0.67 -9.13 -21.67
C THR A 378 0.48 -9.75 -22.46
N ALA A 379 1.60 -10.09 -21.79
CA ALA A 379 2.74 -10.74 -22.43
C ALA A 379 2.37 -12.09 -23.07
N GLN A 380 1.64 -12.92 -22.34
CA GLN A 380 1.22 -14.24 -22.80
C GLN A 380 0.14 -14.18 -23.88
N LEU A 381 -0.79 -13.23 -23.77
CA LEU A 381 -1.79 -13.00 -24.81
C LEU A 381 -1.10 -12.58 -26.11
N LEU A 382 -0.16 -11.63 -26.03
CA LEU A 382 0.62 -11.20 -27.21
C LEU A 382 1.36 -12.39 -27.83
N ALA A 383 2.07 -13.19 -27.01
CA ALA A 383 2.76 -14.40 -27.47
C ALA A 383 1.83 -15.37 -28.22
N SER A 384 0.61 -15.55 -27.72
CA SER A 384 -0.38 -16.43 -28.34
C SER A 384 -0.94 -15.90 -29.66
N LEU A 385 -0.96 -14.57 -29.85
CA LEU A 385 -1.48 -13.92 -31.05
C LEU A 385 -0.42 -13.78 -32.16
N THR A 386 0.82 -13.47 -31.79
CA THR A 386 1.91 -13.22 -32.75
C THR A 386 2.71 -14.47 -33.09
N GLY A 387 2.59 -15.55 -32.31
CA GLY A 387 3.42 -16.75 -32.43
C GLY A 387 4.89 -16.55 -32.00
N THR A 388 5.29 -15.30 -31.79
CA THR A 388 6.59 -14.88 -31.24
C THR A 388 6.34 -14.28 -29.87
N GLY A 389 6.75 -14.99 -28.81
CA GLY A 389 6.62 -14.48 -27.45
C GLY A 389 7.48 -13.23 -27.24
N PRO A 390 7.04 -12.28 -26.37
CA PRO A 390 7.94 -11.21 -25.95
C PRO A 390 9.18 -11.82 -25.29
N ALA A 391 10.35 -11.25 -25.59
CA ALA A 391 11.63 -11.80 -25.18
C ALA A 391 11.77 -11.91 -23.65
N ASP A 392 11.09 -11.04 -22.88
CA ASP A 392 11.13 -11.04 -21.42
C ASP A 392 9.78 -10.67 -20.78
N VAL A 393 9.11 -11.66 -20.18
CA VAL A 393 7.85 -11.48 -19.42
C VAL A 393 8.06 -10.62 -18.18
N THR A 394 9.28 -10.59 -17.61
CA THR A 394 9.61 -9.85 -16.39
C THR A 394 9.41 -8.35 -16.58
N VAL A 395 9.80 -7.81 -17.75
CA VAL A 395 9.60 -6.38 -18.06
C VAL A 395 8.11 -6.03 -18.03
N PHE A 396 7.26 -6.89 -18.59
CA PHE A 396 5.81 -6.69 -18.58
C PHE A 396 5.24 -6.75 -17.16
N VAL A 397 5.72 -7.66 -16.32
CA VAL A 397 5.33 -7.75 -14.90
C VAL A 397 5.71 -6.48 -14.15
N VAL A 398 6.96 -6.02 -14.27
CA VAL A 398 7.46 -4.84 -13.55
C VAL A 398 6.76 -3.57 -14.02
N VAL A 399 6.55 -3.41 -15.33
CA VAL A 399 5.79 -2.29 -15.89
C VAL A 399 4.33 -2.33 -15.43
N GLY A 400 3.70 -3.51 -15.41
CA GLY A 400 2.35 -3.68 -14.90
C GLY A 400 2.23 -3.29 -13.43
N ILE A 401 3.20 -3.69 -12.59
CA ILE A 401 3.29 -3.27 -11.18
C ILE A 401 3.35 -1.75 -11.06
N ALA A 402 4.25 -1.10 -11.82
CA ALA A 402 4.41 0.35 -11.80
C ALA A 402 3.10 1.06 -12.20
N SER A 403 2.48 0.64 -13.30
CA SER A 403 1.20 1.19 -13.76
C SER A 403 0.08 1.02 -12.74
N ALA A 404 -0.10 -0.17 -12.16
CA ALA A 404 -1.19 -0.38 -11.21
C ALA A 404 -1.02 0.42 -9.91
N LEU A 405 0.22 0.61 -9.44
CA LEU A 405 0.49 1.49 -8.30
C LEU A 405 0.06 2.93 -8.58
N VAL A 406 0.38 3.45 -9.76
CA VAL A 406 -0.04 4.81 -10.15
C VAL A 406 -1.56 4.88 -10.30
N ALA A 407 -2.16 3.89 -10.95
CA ALA A 407 -3.59 3.87 -11.26
C ALA A 407 -4.48 3.74 -10.00
N VAL A 408 -4.06 2.95 -9.02
CA VAL A 408 -4.84 2.68 -7.79
C VAL A 408 -4.45 3.63 -6.66
N VAL A 409 -3.15 3.85 -6.46
CA VAL A 409 -2.62 4.55 -5.28
C VAL A 409 -2.30 6.02 -5.58
N GLY A 410 -1.99 6.37 -6.83
CA GLY A 410 -1.74 7.74 -7.24
C GLY A 410 -0.36 8.28 -6.85
N VAL A 411 0.67 7.42 -6.77
CA VAL A 411 2.03 7.73 -6.30
C VAL A 411 3.10 7.43 -7.37
N PRO A 412 3.20 8.26 -8.44
CA PRO A 412 4.08 7.99 -9.57
C PRO A 412 5.58 8.01 -9.23
N LEU A 413 6.06 8.95 -8.42
CA LEU A 413 7.49 9.01 -8.07
C LEU A 413 7.87 7.88 -7.13
N ALA A 414 7.01 7.54 -6.17
CA ALA A 414 7.23 6.40 -5.30
C ALA A 414 7.24 5.08 -6.09
N ALA A 415 6.38 4.93 -7.10
CA ALA A 415 6.37 3.75 -7.97
C ALA A 415 7.65 3.62 -8.79
N ILE A 416 8.16 4.72 -9.37
CA ILE A 416 9.45 4.72 -10.09
C ILE A 416 10.60 4.34 -9.14
N ALA A 417 10.66 4.98 -7.97
CA ALA A 417 11.68 4.71 -6.97
C ALA A 417 11.65 3.25 -6.49
N LEU A 418 10.45 2.71 -6.27
CA LEU A 418 10.26 1.32 -5.90
C LEU A 418 10.81 0.37 -6.96
N VAL A 419 10.57 0.65 -8.24
CA VAL A 419 11.10 -0.18 -9.31
C VAL A 419 12.63 -0.18 -9.32
N LEU A 420 13.23 1.01 -9.21
CA LEU A 420 14.68 1.17 -9.20
C LEU A 420 15.34 0.45 -8.01
N GLU A 421 14.76 0.53 -6.81
CA GLU A 421 15.32 -0.07 -5.60
C GLU A 421 15.07 -1.58 -5.50
N VAL A 422 13.92 -2.08 -5.98
CA VAL A 422 13.52 -3.48 -5.78
C VAL A 422 13.84 -4.36 -6.98
N PHE A 423 13.55 -3.91 -8.21
CA PHE A 423 13.78 -4.71 -9.41
C PHE A 423 15.11 -4.37 -10.09
N GLY A 424 15.61 -3.15 -9.88
CA GLY A 424 16.91 -2.70 -10.36
C GLY A 424 16.81 -1.64 -11.46
N SER A 425 17.93 -0.96 -11.71
CA SER A 425 18.02 0.19 -12.63
C SER A 425 17.73 -0.15 -14.09
N ALA A 426 17.91 -1.41 -14.50
CA ALA A 426 17.57 -1.87 -15.84
C ALA A 426 16.07 -1.69 -16.15
N TYR A 427 15.18 -1.94 -15.19
CA TYR A 427 13.74 -1.78 -15.36
C TYR A 427 13.25 -0.34 -15.17
N GLY A 428 14.14 0.60 -14.83
CA GLY A 428 13.81 2.00 -14.54
C GLY A 428 13.19 2.73 -15.73
N PRO A 429 13.87 2.82 -16.90
CA PRO A 429 13.36 3.54 -18.07
C PRO A 429 11.94 3.13 -18.52
N PRO A 430 11.61 1.82 -18.70
CA PRO A 430 10.25 1.43 -19.07
C PRO A 430 9.23 1.72 -17.97
N ALA A 431 9.62 1.61 -16.69
CA ALA A 431 8.74 1.97 -15.59
C ALA A 431 8.44 3.47 -15.52
N VAL A 432 9.41 4.34 -15.81
CA VAL A 432 9.19 5.80 -15.90
C VAL A 432 8.16 6.10 -16.99
N LEU A 433 8.36 5.53 -18.20
CA LEU A 433 7.41 5.70 -19.30
C LEU A 433 6.00 5.24 -18.89
N ALA A 434 5.90 4.05 -18.31
CA ALA A 434 4.63 3.49 -17.87
C ALA A 434 3.95 4.34 -16.80
N CYS A 435 4.67 4.80 -15.77
CA CYS A 435 4.16 5.68 -14.74
C CYS A 435 3.65 7.00 -15.33
N CYS A 436 4.37 7.62 -16.26
CA CYS A 436 3.96 8.85 -16.93
C CYS A 436 2.67 8.66 -17.74
N VAL A 437 2.62 7.63 -18.59
CA VAL A 437 1.42 7.31 -19.38
C VAL A 437 0.23 7.03 -18.45
N THR A 438 0.43 6.21 -17.42
CA THR A 438 -0.60 5.86 -16.45
C THR A 438 -1.13 7.09 -15.74
N TYR A 439 -0.23 7.93 -15.21
CA TYR A 439 -0.59 9.12 -14.48
C TYR A 439 -1.47 10.05 -15.31
N VAL A 440 -1.11 10.30 -16.57
CA VAL A 440 -1.90 11.12 -17.51
C VAL A 440 -3.29 10.51 -17.75
N LEU A 441 -3.37 9.20 -17.99
CA LEU A 441 -4.64 8.50 -18.22
C LEU A 441 -5.55 8.48 -16.99
N THR A 442 -4.98 8.44 -15.79
CA THR A 442 -5.73 8.34 -14.54
C THR A 442 -5.85 9.66 -13.78
N LEU A 443 -5.51 10.81 -14.38
CA LEU A 443 -5.59 12.14 -13.73
C LEU A 443 -6.93 12.40 -13.04
N ARG A 444 -8.03 11.91 -13.63
CA ARG A 444 -9.41 12.09 -13.12
C ARG A 444 -9.91 10.96 -12.22
N LEU A 445 -9.12 9.91 -12.03
CA LEU A 445 -9.48 8.72 -11.26
C LEU A 445 -8.59 8.66 -10.01
N SER A 446 -9.17 8.87 -8.84
CA SER A 446 -8.46 8.72 -7.56
C SER A 446 -9.32 7.90 -6.60
N VAL A 447 -8.72 6.86 -6.02
CA VAL A 447 -9.40 5.94 -5.10
C VAL A 447 -9.49 6.53 -3.70
N TYR A 448 -8.50 7.33 -3.26
CA TYR A 448 -8.51 7.95 -1.94
C TYR A 448 -9.34 9.25 -1.93
N ASN A 449 -10.30 9.33 -1.01
CA ASN A 449 -11.20 10.47 -0.87
C ASN A 449 -10.47 11.73 -0.41
N GLU A 450 -9.51 11.61 0.51
CA GLU A 450 -8.74 12.77 0.98
C GLU A 450 -7.82 13.31 -0.12
N GLN A 451 -7.23 12.45 -0.96
CA GLN A 451 -6.51 12.91 -2.14
C GLN A 451 -7.43 13.64 -3.13
N ARG A 452 -8.68 13.17 -3.30
CA ARG A 452 -9.68 13.90 -4.10
C ARG A 452 -10.01 15.27 -3.50
N ARG A 453 -10.12 15.38 -2.16
CA ARG A 453 -10.36 16.65 -1.47
C ARG A 453 -9.20 17.62 -1.67
N VAL A 454 -7.96 17.19 -1.43
CA VAL A 454 -6.76 18.02 -1.63
C VAL A 454 -6.67 18.49 -3.10
N ARG A 455 -6.91 17.60 -4.07
CA ARG A 455 -6.92 17.96 -5.50
C ARG A 455 -8.07 18.92 -5.85
N ALA A 456 -9.24 18.78 -5.22
CA ALA A 456 -10.38 19.67 -5.45
C ALA A 456 -10.12 21.09 -4.90
N VAL A 457 -9.56 21.20 -3.69
CA VAL A 457 -9.17 22.48 -3.09
C VAL A 457 -8.09 23.17 -3.92
N ALA A 458 -7.13 22.42 -4.48
CA ALA A 458 -6.11 22.97 -5.38
C ALA A 458 -6.65 23.40 -6.76
N ALA A 459 -7.87 22.98 -7.13
CA ALA A 459 -8.50 23.27 -8.41
C ALA A 459 -9.54 24.41 -8.33
N GLU A 460 -9.81 24.96 -7.15
CA GLU A 460 -10.61 26.18 -7.04
C GLU A 460 -9.83 27.34 -7.70
N PRO A 461 -10.42 28.04 -8.69
CA PRO A 461 -9.77 29.18 -9.30
C PRO A 461 -9.50 30.21 -8.20
N VAL A 462 -8.26 30.67 -8.12
CA VAL A 462 -7.90 31.83 -7.31
C VAL A 462 -8.80 32.95 -7.80
N ALA A 463 -9.79 33.34 -7.01
CA ALA A 463 -10.61 34.49 -7.31
C ALA A 463 -9.66 35.68 -7.41
N GLU A 464 -9.44 36.18 -8.62
CA GLU A 464 -8.76 37.44 -8.86
C GLU A 464 -9.59 38.54 -8.18
N THR A 465 -9.09 39.04 -7.05
CA THR A 465 -9.58 40.26 -6.38
C THR A 465 -8.42 41.18 -6.11
#